data_AF-A0A939H6S6-F1
#
_entry.id   AF-A0A939H6S6-F1
#
_cell.length_a   1.000
_cell.length_b   1.000
_cell.length_c   1.000
_cell.angle_alpha   90.00
_cell.angle_beta   90.00
_cell.angle_gamma   90.00
#
_symmetry.space_group_name_H-M   'P 1'
#
loop_
_entity.id
_entity.type
_entity.pdbx_description
1 polymer ?
#
loop_
_entity_poly.entity_id
_entity_poly.type
_entity_poly.pdbx_seq_one_letter_code
_entity_poly.pdbx_strand_id
1 'polypeptide(L)'
;MKHQETLIVAQVIQHSEKLNAKRHIIPAHMQDKWQSLMKQVDSLKPSINPITMRKSVSFQGTLDDLNALLLALSTMNRLVNN
;
A
#
# COMPACT_ATOMS: atom_id res chain seq x y z
N MET A 1 -15.20 -4.10 7.89
CA MET A 1 -13.94 -3.46 8.33
C MET A 1 -14.22 -2.60 9.54
N LYS A 2 -13.40 -2.73 10.58
CA LYS A 2 -13.38 -1.86 11.76
C LYS A 2 -12.76 -0.50 11.35
N HIS A 3 -13.12 0.57 12.05
CA HIS A 3 -12.64 1.93 11.75
C HIS A 3 -11.09 2.03 11.66
N GLN A 4 -10.38 1.32 12.54
CA GLN A 4 -8.91 1.27 12.55
C GLN A 4 -8.31 0.64 11.29
N GLU A 5 -8.91 -0.43 10.75
CA GLU A 5 -8.45 -1.09 9.53
C GLU A 5 -8.58 -0.14 8.33
N THR A 6 -9.70 0.61 8.25
CA THR A 6 -9.92 1.60 7.19
C THR A 6 -8.89 2.72 7.22
N LEU A 7 -8.52 3.19 8.42
CA LEU A 7 -7.49 4.22 8.58
C LEU A 7 -6.13 3.71 8.11
N ILE A 8 -5.74 2.50 8.50
CA ILE A 8 -4.44 1.93 8.11
C ILE A 8 -4.40 1.66 6.61
N VAL A 9 -5.47 1.16 6.00
CA VAL A 9 -5.56 1.02 4.54
C VAL A 9 -5.38 2.36 3.84
N ALA A 10 -6.04 3.41 4.32
CA ALA A 10 -5.88 4.75 3.75
C ALA A 10 -4.42 5.24 3.84
N GLN A 11 -3.75 4.99 4.97
CA GLN A 11 -2.34 5.31 5.14
C GLN A 11 -1.44 4.51 4.19
N VAL A 12 -1.66 3.20 4.07
CA VAL A 12 -0.93 2.32 3.15
C VAL A 12 -1.04 2.83 1.71
N ILE A 13 -2.25 3.18 1.26
CA ILE A 13 -2.49 3.75 -0.06
C ILE A 13 -1.70 5.06 -0.23
N GLN A 14 -1.82 5.98 0.72
CA GLN A 14 -1.13 7.27 0.66
C GLN A 14 0.39 7.14 0.60
N HIS A 15 0.97 6.22 1.38
CA HIS A 15 2.41 5.93 1.36
C HIS A 15 2.84 5.31 0.02
N SER A 16 2.04 4.41 -0.53
CA SER A 16 2.31 3.79 -1.83
C SER A 16 2.31 4.82 -2.97
N GLU A 17 1.36 5.75 -2.97
CA GLU A 17 1.24 6.80 -3.99
C GLU A 17 2.46 7.72 -3.97
N LYS A 18 2.88 8.15 -2.77
CA LYS A 18 4.10 8.95 -2.59
C LYS A 18 5.34 8.23 -3.10
N LEU A 19 5.48 6.94 -2.81
CA LEU A 19 6.61 6.14 -3.25
C LEU A 19 6.58 5.91 -4.78
N ASN A 20 5.40 5.64 -5.34
CA ASN A 20 5.22 5.44 -6.78
C ASN A 20 5.47 6.73 -7.60
N ALA A 21 5.13 7.90 -7.05
CA ALA A 21 5.51 9.18 -7.66
C ALA A 21 7.04 9.33 -7.78
N LYS A 22 7.78 8.76 -6.82
CA LYS A 22 9.24 8.75 -6.76
C LYS A 22 9.88 7.51 -7.39
N ARG A 23 9.14 6.70 -8.14
CA ARG A 23 9.64 5.43 -8.73
C ARG A 23 10.94 5.56 -9.54
N HIS A 24 11.19 6.73 -10.12
CA HIS A 24 12.34 7.01 -10.97
C HIS A 24 13.65 7.20 -10.19
N ILE A 25 13.58 7.50 -8.88
CA ILE A 25 14.75 7.62 -8.00
C ILE A 25 14.96 6.36 -7.15
N ILE A 26 14.14 5.32 -7.32
CA ILE A 26 14.30 4.06 -6.58
C ILE A 26 15.55 3.33 -7.11
N PRO A 27 16.54 3.01 -6.25
CA PRO A 27 17.73 2.30 -6.67
C PRO A 27 17.40 0.93 -7.29
N ALA A 28 18.20 0.51 -8.28
CA ALA A 28 17.98 -0.76 -9.00
C ALA A 28 17.90 -1.97 -8.05
N HIS A 29 18.77 -2.04 -7.04
CA HIS A 29 18.77 -3.11 -6.03
C HIS A 29 17.53 -3.13 -5.12
N MET A 30 16.70 -2.08 -5.15
CA MET A 30 15.44 -2.00 -4.41
C MET A 30 14.20 -2.14 -5.29
N GLN A 31 14.34 -2.23 -6.63
CA GLN A 31 13.19 -2.30 -7.54
C GLN A 31 12.30 -3.53 -7.27
N ASP A 32 12.88 -4.71 -7.06
CA ASP A 32 12.11 -5.93 -6.80
C ASP A 32 11.28 -5.81 -5.53
N LYS A 33 11.88 -5.25 -4.47
CA LYS A 33 11.18 -4.99 -3.21
C LYS A 33 10.07 -3.97 -3.38
N TRP A 34 10.32 -2.89 -4.12
CA TRP A 34 9.31 -1.89 -4.45
C TRP A 34 8.13 -2.51 -5.20
N GLN A 35 8.39 -3.27 -6.26
CA GLN A 35 7.35 -3.91 -7.07
C GLN A 35 6.53 -4.90 -6.25
N SER A 36 7.18 -5.69 -5.39
CA SER A 36 6.50 -6.61 -4.47
C SER A 36 5.54 -5.87 -3.52
N LEU A 37 5.98 -4.74 -2.96
CA LEU A 37 5.13 -3.91 -2.10
C LEU A 37 3.96 -3.28 -2.88
N MET A 38 4.20 -2.78 -4.10
CA MET A 38 3.12 -2.22 -4.92
C MET A 38 2.06 -3.27 -5.29
N LYS A 39 2.47 -4.51 -5.61
CA LYS A 39 1.52 -5.62 -5.85
C LYS A 39 0.64 -5.91 -4.64
N GLN A 40 1.23 -5.92 -3.44
CA GLN A 40 0.47 -6.10 -2.19
C GLN A 40 -0.52 -4.95 -1.96
N VAL A 41 -0.12 -3.71 -2.26
CA VAL A 41 -1.03 -2.56 -2.18
C VAL A 41 -2.13 -2.60 -3.23
N ASP A 42 -1.87 -3.07 -4.45
CA ASP A 42 -2.90 -3.20 -5.47
C ASP A 42 -4.00 -4.19 -5.05
N SER A 43 -3.66 -5.22 -4.29
CA SER A 43 -4.65 -6.14 -3.69
C SER A 43 -5.55 -5.47 -2.62
N LEU A 44 -5.11 -4.33 -2.07
CA LEU A 44 -5.85 -3.53 -1.09
C LEU A 44 -6.74 -2.46 -1.73
N LYS A 45 -6.49 -2.09 -2.99
CA LYS A 45 -7.28 -1.06 -3.64
C LYS A 45 -8.72 -1.57 -3.77
N PRO A 46 -9.73 -0.76 -3.40
CA PRO A 46 -11.11 -1.18 -3.54
C PRO A 46 -11.37 -1.49 -5.01
N SER A 47 -11.72 -2.75 -5.30
CA SER A 47 -12.29 -3.09 -6.59
C SER A 47 -13.60 -2.32 -6.70
N ILE A 48 -13.68 -1.38 -7.64
CA ILE A 48 -14.94 -0.70 -7.93
C ILE A 48 -15.83 -1.77 -8.52
N ASN A 49 -16.75 -2.28 -7.72
CA ASN A 49 -17.76 -3.21 -8.19
C ASN A 49 -18.81 -2.36 -8.94
N PRO A 50 -18.84 -2.40 -10.29
CA PRO A 50 -19.59 -1.41 -11.08
C PRO A 50 -21.11 -1.50 -10.86
N ILE A 51 -21.58 -2.62 -10.30
CA ILE A 51 -22.99 -2.91 -10.05
C ILE A 51 -23.53 -2.21 -8.79
N THR A 52 -22.69 -1.96 -7.78
CA THR A 52 -23.18 -1.43 -6.49
C THR A 52 -22.69 -0.02 -6.15
N MET A 53 -21.73 0.54 -6.92
CA MET A 53 -21.05 1.81 -6.62
C MET A 53 -20.50 1.92 -5.18
N ARG A 54 -20.46 0.82 -4.43
CA ARG A 54 -19.92 0.77 -3.07
C ARG A 54 -18.46 0.35 -3.16
N LYS A 55 -17.56 1.22 -2.69
CA LYS A 55 -16.14 0.90 -2.51
C LYS A 55 -16.04 -0.12 -1.37
N SER A 56 -16.03 -1.41 -1.70
CA SER A 56 -15.67 -2.45 -0.73
C SER A 56 -14.17 -2.69 -0.82
N VAL A 57 -13.43 -2.26 0.20
CA VAL A 57 -12.07 -2.73 0.42
C VAL A 57 -12.19 -4.13 1.02
N SER A 58 -11.98 -5.16 0.21
CA SER A 58 -11.94 -6.55 0.66
C SER A 58 -10.50 -6.95 0.94
N PHE A 59 -9.95 -6.49 2.06
CA PHE A 59 -8.65 -7.00 2.51
C PHE A 59 -8.83 -8.38 3.13
N GLN A 60 -8.18 -9.40 2.54
CA GLN A 60 -8.20 -10.78 3.03
C GLN A 60 -6.99 -11.10 3.95
N GLY A 61 -6.62 -10.17 4.82
CA GLY A 61 -5.51 -10.36 5.77
C GLY A 61 -5.84 -9.82 7.17
N THR A 62 -4.86 -9.91 8.07
CA THR A 62 -4.99 -9.46 9.46
C THR A 62 -4.57 -7.99 9.63
N LEU A 63 -5.00 -7.35 10.71
CA LEU A 63 -4.54 -5.99 11.07
C LEU A 63 -3.01 -5.91 11.14
N ASP A 64 -2.35 -6.98 11.58
CA ASP A 64 -0.89 -7.07 11.66
C ASP A 64 -0.23 -7.07 10.27
N ASP A 65 -0.86 -7.72 9.28
CA ASP A 65 -0.39 -7.68 7.90
C ASP A 65 -0.46 -6.27 7.31
N LEU A 66 -1.52 -5.51 7.62
CA LEU A 66 -1.64 -4.10 7.22
C LEU A 66 -0.57 -3.23 7.88
N ASN A 67 -0.31 -3.43 9.17
CA ASN A 67 0.73 -2.71 9.90
C ASN A 67 2.13 -3.04 9.38
N ALA A 68 2.39 -4.32 9.08
CA ALA A 68 3.65 -4.76 8.49
C ALA A 68 3.87 -4.12 7.11
N LEU A 69 2.82 -4.07 6.28
CA LEU A 69 2.87 -3.41 4.97
C LEU A 69 3.11 -1.90 5.08
N LEU A 70 2.43 -1.23 6.00
CA LEU A 70 2.63 0.20 6.28
C LEU A 70 4.08 0.48 6.73
N LEU A 71 4.62 -0.32 7.64
CA LEU A 71 6.00 -0.22 8.12
C LEU A 71 7.01 -0.45 6.98
N ALA A 72 6.77 -1.43 6.11
CA ALA A 72 7.63 -1.72 4.98
C ALA A 72 7.65 -0.56 3.96
N LEU A 73 6.49 0.01 3.65
CA LEU A 73 6.36 1.18 2.77
C LEU A 73 7.01 2.43 3.38
N SER A 74 6.80 2.67 4.67
CA SER A 74 7.41 3.79 5.40
C SER A 74 8.93 3.69 5.42
N THR A 75 9.46 2.50 5.73
CA THR A 75 10.90 2.21 5.72
C THR A 75 11.50 2.43 4.35
N MET A 76 10.84 1.93 3.30
CA MET A 76 11.29 2.11 1.93
C MET A 76 11.29 3.58 1.52
N ASN A 77 10.23 4.33 1.84
CA ASN A 77 10.17 5.76 1.57
C ASN A 77 11.27 6.52 2.31
N ARG A 78 11.65 6.12 3.54
CA ARG A 78 12.79 6.71 4.24
C ARG A 78 14.12 6.41 3.54
N LEU A 79 14.32 5.19 3.06
CA LEU A 79 15.54 4.79 2.35
C LEU A 79 15.70 5.47 0.99
N VAL A 80 14.60 5.79 0.31
CA VAL A 80 14.61 6.48 -1.00
C VAL A 80 14.80 8.00 -0.85
N ASN A 81 14.50 8.58 0.32
CA ASN A 81 14.62 10.02 0.58
C ASN A 81 15.88 10.41 1.39
N ASN A 82 16.65 9.44 1.87
CA ASN A 82 18.00 9.65 2.41
C ASN A 82 19.03 9.44 1.30
#